data_AF-A0A0N1JSL5-F1
#
_entry.id   AF-A0A0N1JSL5-F1
#
_cell.length_a   1.000
_cell.length_b   1.000
_cell.length_c   1.000
_cell.angle_alpha   90.00
_cell.angle_beta   90.00
_cell.angle_gamma   90.00
#
_symmetry.space_group_name_H-M   'P 1'
#
loop_
_entity.id
_entity.type
_entity.pdbx_description
1 polymer ?
#
loop_
_entity_poly.entity_id
_entity_poly.type
_entity_poly.pdbx_seq_one_letter_code
_entity_poly.pdbx_strand_id
1 'polypeptide(L)'
;MKLFPAWVWFAFGSAFFAALTALFGKLGVTGVNSNFATFIRTIVILIVTAGILSLRAEWQKLGAIPAYSWVFLVLSGIATGLSWLCYYRALQIGPVSKVAPIDKLSVAMAILLGVACVGEKLTWPVAVGGGLIVAGSIVIIAF
;
A
#
# COMPACT_ATOMS: atom_id res chain seq x y z
N MET A 1 30.67 8.05 -1.77
CA MET A 1 29.69 7.55 -0.77
C MET A 1 28.31 7.63 -1.38
N LYS A 2 27.53 6.53 -1.41
CA LYS A 2 26.10 6.63 -1.77
C LYS A 2 25.41 7.38 -0.63
N LEU A 3 24.95 8.60 -0.88
CA LEU A 3 24.29 9.46 0.11
C LEU A 3 23.02 8.83 0.70
N PHE A 4 22.41 7.87 0.01
CA PHE A 4 21.25 7.12 0.49
C PHE A 4 21.35 5.62 0.18
N PRO A 5 20.89 4.74 1.11
CA PRO A 5 20.78 3.31 0.87
C PRO A 5 19.71 2.99 -0.19
N ALA A 6 19.85 1.86 -0.88
CA ALA A 6 19.02 1.50 -2.04
C ALA A 6 17.51 1.46 -1.76
N TRP A 7 17.10 1.08 -0.56
CA TRP A 7 15.69 1.01 -0.16
C TRP A 7 15.00 2.38 -0.20
N VAL A 8 15.73 3.48 -0.01
CA VAL A 8 15.19 4.85 -0.06
C VAL A 8 14.67 5.16 -1.47
N TRP A 9 15.42 4.76 -2.50
CA TRP A 9 15.01 4.95 -3.89
C TRP A 9 13.76 4.15 -4.24
N PHE A 10 13.66 2.90 -3.75
CA PHE A 10 12.45 2.10 -3.91
C PHE A 10 11.25 2.69 -3.14
N ALA A 11 11.47 3.31 -1.98
CA ALA A 11 10.42 3.99 -1.21
C ALA A 11 9.88 5.23 -1.95
N PHE A 12 10.75 6.06 -2.55
CA PHE A 12 10.33 7.17 -3.40
C PHE A 12 9.56 6.68 -4.63
N GLY A 13 10.04 5.62 -5.28
CA GLY A 13 9.31 4.97 -6.37
C GLY A 13 7.93 4.50 -5.94
N SER A 14 7.82 3.84 -4.78
CA SER A 14 6.54 3.40 -4.20
C SER A 14 5.58 4.56 -3.97
N ALA A 15 6.07 5.68 -3.40
CA ALA A 15 5.25 6.87 -3.17
C ALA A 15 4.72 7.46 -4.49
N PHE A 16 5.57 7.54 -5.53
CA PHE A 16 5.18 8.00 -6.86
C PHE A 16 4.11 7.10 -7.49
N PHE A 17 4.32 5.78 -7.49
CA PHE A 17 3.33 4.83 -8.03
C PHE A 17 2.04 4.79 -7.21
N ALA A 18 2.09 5.04 -5.90
CA ALA A 18 0.90 5.18 -5.08
C ALA A 18 0.06 6.40 -5.48
N ALA A 19 0.71 7.53 -5.81
CA ALA A 19 0.01 8.71 -6.32
C ALA A 19 -0.65 8.45 -7.69
N LEU A 20 0.06 7.80 -8.62
CA LEU A 20 -0.52 7.40 -9.91
C LEU A 20 -1.69 6.41 -9.74
N THR A 21 -1.55 5.47 -8.80
CA THR A 21 -2.60 4.50 -8.47
C THR A 21 -3.87 5.19 -7.98
N ALA A 22 -3.75 6.24 -7.16
CA ALA A 22 -4.88 7.03 -6.69
C ALA A 22 -5.57 7.78 -7.85
N LEU A 23 -4.77 8.42 -8.72
CA LEU A 23 -5.26 9.19 -9.87
C LEU A 23 -5.97 8.30 -10.89
N PHE A 24 -5.29 7.27 -11.41
CA PHE A 24 -5.87 6.33 -12.37
C PHE A 24 -7.02 5.53 -11.75
N GLY A 25 -6.93 5.25 -10.46
CA GLY A 25 -8.00 4.65 -9.70
C GLY A 25 -9.28 5.47 -9.73
N LYS A 26 -9.22 6.76 -9.37
CA LYS A 26 -10.36 7.66 -9.41
C LYS A 26 -10.95 7.75 -10.83
N LEU A 27 -10.11 7.87 -11.85
CA LEU A 27 -10.53 7.95 -13.25
C LEU A 27 -11.07 6.62 -13.80
N GLY A 28 -10.60 5.48 -13.28
CA GLY A 28 -11.01 4.15 -13.72
C GLY A 28 -12.31 3.66 -13.07
N VAL A 29 -12.63 4.13 -11.85
CA VAL A 29 -13.87 3.76 -11.14
C VAL A 29 -15.06 4.65 -11.49
N THR A 30 -14.86 5.75 -12.24
CA THR A 30 -15.96 6.58 -12.74
C THR A 30 -16.73 5.84 -13.83
N GLY A 31 -17.96 5.45 -13.53
CA GLY A 31 -18.86 4.74 -14.47
C GLY A 31 -18.81 3.22 -14.40
N VAL A 32 -17.98 2.63 -13.53
CA VAL A 32 -17.86 1.18 -13.36
C VAL A 32 -17.92 0.82 -11.88
N ASN A 33 -18.43 -0.37 -11.54
CA ASN A 33 -18.41 -0.86 -10.16
C ASN A 33 -16.96 -0.94 -9.63
N SER A 34 -16.70 -0.39 -8.44
CA SER A 34 -15.36 -0.32 -7.84
C SER A 34 -14.76 -1.70 -7.55
N ASN A 35 -15.58 -2.71 -7.21
CA ASN A 35 -15.10 -4.08 -7.03
C ASN A 35 -14.63 -4.67 -8.35
N PHE A 36 -15.36 -4.41 -9.44
CA PHE A 36 -15.00 -4.88 -10.77
C PHE A 36 -13.72 -4.20 -11.29
N ALA A 37 -13.61 -2.87 -11.11
CA ALA A 37 -12.37 -2.14 -11.43
C ALA A 37 -11.16 -2.68 -10.63
N THR A 38 -11.36 -3.00 -9.35
CA THR A 38 -10.32 -3.60 -8.49
C THR A 38 -9.93 -4.98 -9.00
N PHE A 39 -10.89 -5.80 -9.43
CA PHE A 39 -10.64 -7.12 -10.02
C PHE A 39 -9.82 -7.04 -11.33
N ILE A 40 -10.14 -6.10 -12.23
CA ILE A 40 -9.32 -5.87 -13.43
C ILE A 40 -7.89 -5.49 -13.03
N ARG A 41 -7.73 -4.59 -12.05
CA ARG A 41 -6.43 -4.16 -11.56
C ARG A 41 -5.63 -5.33 -10.96
N THR A 42 -6.26 -6.24 -10.22
CA THR A 42 -5.56 -7.39 -9.63
C THR A 42 -5.06 -8.36 -10.71
N ILE A 43 -5.82 -8.57 -11.79
CA ILE A 43 -5.36 -9.34 -12.95
C ILE A 43 -4.12 -8.70 -13.58
N VAL A 44 -4.15 -7.38 -13.79
CA VAL A 44 -3.00 -6.65 -14.36
C VAL A 44 -1.76 -6.81 -13.48
N ILE A 45 -1.91 -6.68 -12.16
CA ILE A 45 -0.81 -6.86 -11.20
C ILE A 45 -0.28 -8.30 -11.24
N LEU A 46 -1.17 -9.30 -11.32
CA LEU A 46 -0.78 -10.70 -11.43
C LEU A 46 0.05 -10.96 -12.69
N ILE A 47 -0.38 -10.43 -13.84
CA ILE A 47 0.35 -10.57 -15.11
C ILE A 47 1.72 -9.89 -15.03
N VAL A 48 1.79 -8.66 -14.51
CA VAL A 48 3.05 -7.91 -14.39
C VAL A 48 4.03 -8.63 -13.47
N THR A 49 3.58 -9.08 -12.30
CA THR A 49 4.43 -9.80 -11.34
C THR A 49 4.88 -11.16 -11.87
N ALA A 50 4.00 -11.92 -12.52
CA ALA A 50 4.35 -13.19 -13.18
C ALA A 50 5.34 -12.99 -14.34
N GLY A 51 5.22 -11.90 -15.09
CA GLY A 51 6.18 -11.52 -16.13
C GLY A 51 7.56 -11.24 -15.55
N ILE A 52 7.65 -10.49 -14.46
CA ILE A 52 8.93 -10.21 -13.76
C ILE A 52 9.57 -11.51 -13.26
N LEU A 53 8.81 -12.39 -12.60
CA LEU A 53 9.32 -13.68 -12.12
C LEU A 53 9.86 -14.55 -13.26
N SER A 54 9.18 -14.55 -14.41
CA SER A 54 9.61 -15.29 -15.59
C SER A 54 10.88 -14.73 -16.21
N LEU A 55 10.96 -13.39 -16.37
CA LEU A 55 12.13 -12.72 -16.93
C LEU A 55 13.38 -12.87 -16.05
N ARG A 56 13.21 -12.94 -14.72
CA ARG A 56 14.29 -13.10 -13.75
C ARG A 56 14.59 -14.55 -13.38
N ALA A 57 13.79 -15.51 -13.88
CA ALA A 57 13.83 -16.91 -13.49
C ALA A 57 13.74 -17.14 -11.96
N GLU A 58 12.89 -16.36 -11.29
CA GLU A 58 12.74 -16.33 -9.82
C GLU A 58 11.58 -17.21 -9.31
N TRP A 59 11.03 -18.08 -10.15
CA TRP A 59 9.98 -19.01 -9.75
C TRP A 59 10.47 -19.99 -8.68
N GLN A 60 9.75 -20.07 -7.57
CA GLN A 60 10.06 -20.98 -6.47
C GLN A 60 9.14 -22.20 -6.47
N LYS A 61 9.65 -23.35 -6.01
CA LYS A 61 8.82 -24.54 -5.77
C LYS A 61 7.86 -24.25 -4.61
N LEU A 62 6.58 -24.57 -4.77
CA LEU A 62 5.56 -24.33 -3.73
C LEU A 62 5.91 -24.98 -2.38
N GLY A 63 6.53 -26.17 -2.41
CA GLY A 63 6.98 -26.88 -1.21
C GLY A 63 8.26 -26.33 -0.56
N ALA A 64 8.95 -25.38 -1.19
CA ALA A 64 10.10 -24.68 -0.60
C ALA A 64 9.67 -23.51 0.30
N ILE A 65 8.40 -23.09 0.21
CA ILE A 65 7.85 -22.00 1.02
C ILE A 65 7.34 -22.59 2.34
N PRO A 66 7.84 -22.12 3.50
CA PRO A 66 7.37 -22.58 4.80
C PRO A 66 5.87 -22.35 5.00
N ALA A 67 5.19 -23.25 5.72
CA ALA A 67 3.75 -23.15 5.97
C ALA A 67 3.36 -21.85 6.70
N TYR A 68 4.19 -21.36 7.62
CA TYR A 68 3.93 -20.08 8.30
C TYR A 68 3.95 -18.91 7.32
N SER A 69 4.86 -18.92 6.34
CA SER A 69 4.93 -17.90 5.30
C SER A 69 3.67 -17.88 4.45
N TRP A 70 3.11 -19.06 4.11
CA TRP A 70 1.82 -19.15 3.42
C TRP A 70 0.70 -18.46 4.17
N VAL A 71 0.59 -18.68 5.49
CA VAL A 71 -0.45 -18.06 6.32
C VAL A 71 -0.32 -16.54 6.30
N PHE A 72 0.88 -16.00 6.53
CA PHE A 72 1.09 -14.55 6.51
C PHE A 72 0.91 -13.94 5.12
N LEU A 73 1.30 -14.63 4.04
CA LEU A 73 1.09 -14.17 2.67
C LEU A 73 -0.40 -14.13 2.31
N VAL A 74 -1.18 -15.14 2.71
CA VAL A 74 -2.63 -15.17 2.49
C VAL A 74 -3.32 -14.06 3.29
N LEU A 75 -2.99 -13.91 4.58
CA LEU A 75 -3.53 -12.84 5.41
C LEU A 75 -3.17 -11.45 4.86
N SER A 76 -1.92 -11.26 4.42
CA SER A 76 -1.48 -10.03 3.78
C SER A 76 -2.23 -9.76 2.47
N GLY A 77 -2.47 -10.80 1.66
CA GLY A 77 -3.23 -10.72 0.42
C GLY A 77 -4.68 -10.29 0.67
N ILE A 78 -5.34 -10.90 1.67
CA ILE A 78 -6.69 -10.52 2.09
C ILE A 78 -6.72 -9.07 2.59
N ALA A 79 -5.78 -8.68 3.46
CA ALA A 79 -5.69 -7.33 3.98
C ALA A 79 -5.48 -6.28 2.86
N THR A 80 -4.62 -6.60 1.89
CA THR A 80 -4.36 -5.73 0.72
C THR A 80 -5.60 -5.61 -0.16
N GLY A 81 -6.27 -6.73 -0.44
CA GLY A 81 -7.50 -6.73 -1.23
C GLY A 81 -8.61 -5.92 -0.57
N LEU A 82 -8.88 -6.15 0.72
CA LEU A 82 -9.88 -5.39 1.48
C LEU A 82 -9.54 -3.89 1.54
N SER A 83 -8.26 -3.55 1.77
CA SER A 83 -7.78 -2.16 1.74
C SER A 83 -8.11 -1.49 0.41
N TRP A 84 -7.81 -2.12 -0.73
CA TRP A 84 -8.12 -1.54 -2.04
C TRP A 84 -9.62 -1.42 -2.31
N LEU A 85 -10.42 -2.44 -1.94
CA LEU A 85 -11.86 -2.39 -2.12
C LEU A 85 -12.48 -1.21 -1.36
N CYS A 86 -12.09 -1.03 -0.09
CA CYS A 86 -12.51 0.12 0.72
C CYS A 86 -12.01 1.45 0.13
N TYR A 87 -10.73 1.53 -0.24
CA TYR A 87 -10.11 2.73 -0.78
C TYR A 87 -10.76 3.19 -2.08
N TYR A 88 -10.99 2.28 -3.03
CA TYR A 88 -11.60 2.61 -4.30
C TYR A 88 -13.08 2.91 -4.19
N ARG A 89 -13.78 2.24 -3.28
CA ARG A 89 -15.15 2.62 -2.95
C ARG A 89 -15.21 4.04 -2.40
N ALA A 90 -14.29 4.42 -1.51
CA ALA A 90 -14.18 5.77 -0.99
C ALA A 90 -13.81 6.79 -2.08
N LEU A 91 -12.86 6.47 -2.96
CA LEU A 91 -12.53 7.32 -4.12
C LEU A 91 -13.70 7.48 -5.07
N GLN A 92 -14.58 6.48 -5.22
CA GLN A 92 -15.74 6.58 -6.10
C GLN A 92 -16.73 7.63 -5.58
N ILE A 93 -16.97 7.70 -4.27
CA ILE A 93 -17.97 8.58 -3.64
C ILE A 93 -17.41 9.89 -3.08
N GLY A 94 -16.09 10.01 -2.93
CA GLY A 94 -15.43 11.16 -2.29
C GLY A 94 -14.38 11.84 -3.19
N PRO A 95 -13.92 13.04 -2.80
CA PRO A 95 -12.83 13.73 -3.49
C PRO A 95 -11.47 13.09 -3.17
N VAL A 96 -10.60 12.97 -4.18
CA VAL A 96 -9.25 12.38 -4.03
C VAL A 96 -8.43 13.13 -2.98
N SER A 97 -8.59 14.47 -2.91
CA SER A 97 -7.90 15.35 -1.97
C SER A 97 -8.19 15.05 -0.50
N LYS A 98 -9.32 14.41 -0.16
CA LYS A 98 -9.64 14.01 1.22
C LYS A 98 -9.40 12.52 1.47
N VAL A 99 -9.71 11.66 0.50
CA VAL A 99 -9.57 10.21 0.65
C VAL A 99 -8.09 9.79 0.71
N ALA A 100 -7.22 10.38 -0.12
CA ALA A 100 -5.82 10.00 -0.16
C ALA A 100 -5.07 10.34 1.15
N PRO A 101 -5.25 11.51 1.80
CA PRO A 101 -4.65 11.76 3.11
C PRO A 101 -5.16 10.86 4.23
N ILE A 102 -6.45 10.48 4.22
CA ILE A 102 -7.01 9.50 5.18
C ILE A 102 -6.30 8.16 5.02
N ASP A 103 -6.10 7.69 3.78
CA ASP A 103 -5.35 6.48 3.50
C ASP A 103 -3.92 6.52 4.06
N LYS A 104 -3.28 7.70 4.11
CA LYS A 104 -1.94 7.86 4.70
C LYS A 104 -1.89 7.75 6.22
N LEU A 105 -3.03 7.76 6.93
CA LEU A 105 -3.07 7.37 8.34
C LEU A 105 -2.65 5.90 8.54
N SER A 106 -2.67 5.08 7.47
CA SER A 106 -2.06 3.74 7.47
C SER A 106 -0.59 3.74 7.87
N VAL A 107 0.16 4.83 7.62
CA VAL A 107 1.56 4.96 8.05
C VAL A 107 1.65 4.95 9.57
N ALA A 108 0.79 5.71 10.25
CA ALA A 108 0.75 5.73 11.71
C ALA A 108 0.32 4.36 12.27
N MET A 109 -0.69 3.73 11.65
CA MET A 109 -1.12 2.40 12.04
C MET A 109 -0.02 1.35 11.85
N ALA A 110 0.75 1.43 10.76
CA ALA A 110 1.87 0.54 10.48
C ALA A 110 3.01 0.72 11.51
N ILE A 111 3.32 1.96 11.90
CA ILE A 111 4.29 2.23 12.97
C ILE A 111 3.82 1.60 14.28
N LEU A 112 2.54 1.78 14.66
CA LEU A 112 1.99 1.22 15.89
C LEU A 112 2.01 -0.31 15.88
N LEU A 113 1.63 -0.94 14.76
CA LEU A 113 1.66 -2.39 14.60
C LEU A 113 3.10 -2.93 14.53
N GLY A 114 4.04 -2.19 13.94
CA GLY A 114 5.47 -2.53 13.95
C GLY A 114 6.03 -2.58 15.37
N VAL A 115 5.69 -1.59 16.20
CA VAL A 115 6.07 -1.55 17.61
C VAL A 115 5.39 -2.67 18.40
N ALA A 116 4.09 -2.88 18.22
CA ALA A 116 3.30 -3.83 19.02
C ALA A 116 3.52 -5.30 18.62
N CYS A 117 3.61 -5.61 17.33
CA CYS A 117 3.64 -6.98 16.82
C CYS A 117 5.03 -7.45 16.40
N VAL A 118 5.87 -6.56 15.86
CA VAL A 118 7.23 -6.89 15.37
C VAL A 118 8.30 -6.57 16.42
N GLY A 119 7.97 -5.74 17.42
CA GLY A 119 8.89 -5.31 18.48
C GLY A 119 9.85 -4.20 18.04
N GLU A 120 9.47 -3.42 17.02
CA GLU A 120 10.26 -2.27 16.59
C GLU A 120 10.35 -1.22 17.71
N LYS A 121 11.54 -0.62 17.88
CA LYS A 121 11.72 0.44 18.88
C LYS A 121 11.13 1.74 18.35
N LEU A 122 10.14 2.28 19.06
CA LEU A 122 9.62 3.60 18.79
C LEU A 122 10.67 4.66 19.17
N THR A 123 11.38 5.18 18.18
CA THR A 123 12.33 6.26 18.37
C THR A 123 11.63 7.62 18.31
N TRP A 124 12.21 8.63 18.96
CA TRP A 124 11.66 9.99 18.95
C TRP A 124 11.42 10.57 17.54
N PRO A 125 12.33 10.39 16.56
CA PRO A 125 12.08 10.86 15.19
C PRO A 125 10.88 10.17 14.52
N VAL A 126 10.70 8.86 14.75
CA VAL A 126 9.57 8.11 14.19
C VAL A 126 8.25 8.53 14.82
N ALA A 127 8.24 8.77 16.13
CA ALA A 127 7.07 9.27 16.85
C ALA A 127 6.65 10.67 16.37
N VAL A 128 7.60 11.61 16.28
CA VAL A 128 7.34 12.98 15.83
C VAL A 128 6.93 13.00 14.36
N GLY A 129 7.66 12.28 13.49
CA GLY A 129 7.34 12.18 12.07
C GLY A 129 5.97 11.57 11.81
N GLY A 130 5.64 10.46 12.50
CA GLY A 130 4.31 9.85 12.45
C GLY A 130 3.22 10.80 12.93
N GLY A 131 3.45 11.51 14.03
CA GLY A 131 2.54 12.53 14.55
C GLY A 131 2.27 13.66 13.56
N LEU A 132 3.31 14.15 12.87
CA LEU A 132 3.19 15.18 11.84
C LEU A 132 2.39 14.69 10.61
N ILE A 133 2.57 13.44 10.19
CA ILE A 133 1.76 12.85 9.10
C ILE A 133 0.28 12.80 9.50
N VAL A 134 -0.02 12.35 10.73
CA VAL A 134 -1.39 12.31 11.23
C VAL A 134 -2.00 13.71 11.32
N ALA A 135 -1.28 14.66 11.92
CA ALA A 135 -1.73 16.04 12.04
C ALA A 135 -1.99 16.68 10.67
N GLY A 136 -1.07 16.50 9.71
CA GLY A 136 -1.22 16.98 8.34
C GLY A 136 -2.44 16.38 7.64
N SER A 137 -2.67 15.07 7.76
CA SER A 137 -3.87 14.42 7.23
C SER A 137 -5.15 14.99 7.84
N ILE A 138 -5.20 15.21 9.16
CA ILE A 138 -6.38 15.78 9.84
C ILE A 138 -6.67 17.19 9.35
N VAL A 139 -5.65 18.04 9.20
CA VAL A 139 -5.83 19.41 8.69
C VAL A 139 -6.43 19.40 7.28
N ILE A 140 -5.94 18.55 6.38
CA ILE A 140 -6.47 18.47 5.00
C ILE A 140 -7.93 18.00 4.98
N ILE A 141 -8.34 17.17 5.94
CA ILE A 141 -9.72 16.69 6.02
C ILE A 141 -10.65 17.76 6.59
N ALA A 142 -10.19 18.45 7.64
CA ALA A 142 -10.96 19.44 8.40
C ALA A 142 -11.24 20.73 7.62
N PHE A 143 -10.37 21.08 6.67
CA PHE A 143 -10.52 22.26 5.82
C PHE A 143 -10.76 21.87 4.34
#